data_AF-A0A0X3BKU9-F1
#
_entry.id   AF-A0A0X3BKU9-F1
#
_cell.length_a   1.000
_cell.length_b   1.000
_cell.length_c   1.000
_cell.angle_alpha   90.00
_cell.angle_beta   90.00
_cell.angle_gamma   90.00
#
_symmetry.space_group_name_H-M   'P 1'
#
loop_
_entity.id
_entity.type
_entity.pdbx_description
1 polymer ?
#
loop_
_entity_poly.entity_id
_entity_poly.type
_entity_poly.pdbx_seq_one_letter_code
_entity_poly.pdbx_strand_id
1 'polypeptide(L)' 'MHNADGVIFATPVYGLAVTGLMKTFIDRFSYIFHRPRFFDKRALLLTTTGLVGEKDVLRYLDTVAGI' A
#
# COMPACT_ATOMS: atom_id res chain seq x y z
N MET A 1 -7.38 7.51 8.72
CA MET A 1 -7.16 6.17 9.28
C MET A 1 -7.30 6.11 10.81
N HIS A 2 -7.27 7.24 11.54
CA HIS A 2 -7.37 7.24 13.03
C HIS A 2 -8.58 6.47 13.59
N ASN A 3 -9.75 6.67 13.00
CA ASN A 3 -11.00 6.02 13.44
C ASN A 3 -11.23 4.63 12.81
N ALA A 4 -10.24 4.07 12.11
CA ALA A 4 -10.37 2.74 11.52
C ALA A 4 -9.80 1.69 12.46
N ASP A 5 -10.48 0.54 12.56
CA ASP A 5 -9.97 -0.65 13.24
C ASP A 5 -8.91 -1.39 12.40
N GLY A 6 -9.00 -1.23 11.08
CA GLY A 6 -8.03 -1.75 10.11
C GLY A 6 -8.21 -1.09 8.75
N VAL A 7 -7.25 -1.32 7.85
CA VAL A 7 -7.27 -0.77 6.49
C VAL A 7 -7.00 -1.84 5.45
N ILE A 8 -7.60 -1.68 4.27
CA ILE A 8 -7.31 -2.50 3.09
C ILE A 8 -6.68 -1.59 2.05
N PHE A 9 -5.45 -1.89 1.65
CA PHE A 9 -4.81 -1.24 0.51
C PHE A 9 -4.93 -2.14 -0.70
N ALA A 10 -5.70 -1.68 -1.70
CA ALA A 10 -5.98 -2.42 -2.91
C ALA A 10 -5.57 -1.61 -4.15
N THR A 11 -4.80 -2.23 -5.04
CA THR A 11 -4.45 -1.67 -6.35
C THR A 11 -4.23 -2.80 -7.34
N PRO A 12 -4.69 -2.69 -8.60
CA PRO A 12 -4.28 -3.63 -9.63
C PRO A 12 -2.78 -3.47 -9.94
N VAL A 13 -2.21 -4.52 -10.53
CA VAL A 13 -0.90 -4.44 -11.20
C VAL A 13 -1.08 -3.65 -12.49
N TYR A 14 -0.45 -2.49 -12.58
CA TYR A 14 -0.48 -1.62 -13.75
C TYR A 14 0.95 -1.27 -14.17
N GLY A 15 1.36 -1.75 -15.34
CA GLY A 15 2.74 -1.57 -15.82
C GLY A 15 3.80 -2.20 -14.91
N LEU A 16 3.49 -3.38 -14.32
CA LEU A 16 4.34 -4.08 -13.34
C LEU A 16 4.61 -3.29 -12.05
N ALA A 17 3.74 -2.33 -11.73
CA ALA A 17 3.79 -1.52 -10.51
C ALA A 17 2.38 -1.31 -9.94
N VAL A 18 2.30 -0.58 -8.82
CA VAL A 18 1.03 -0.04 -8.32
C VAL A 18 0.45 0.96 -9.33
N THR A 19 -0.86 1.21 -9.26
CA THR A 19 -1.48 2.27 -10.07
C THR A 19 -0.92 3.65 -9.73
N GLY A 20 -1.00 4.58 -10.68
CA GLY A 20 -0.64 5.98 -10.44
C GLY A 20 -1.46 6.63 -9.32
N LEU A 21 -2.72 6.20 -9.12
CA LEU A 21 -3.55 6.64 -8.00
C LEU A 21 -2.99 6.17 -6.66
N MET A 22 -2.64 4.88 -6.55
CA MET A 22 -2.02 4.34 -5.35
C MET A 22 -0.66 5.01 -5.09
N LYS A 23 0.17 5.20 -6.11
CA LYS A 23 1.45 5.88 -5.95
C LYS A 23 1.29 7.33 -5.48
N THR A 24 0.30 8.04 -6.03
CA THR A 24 -0.05 9.40 -5.59
C THR A 24 -0.49 9.40 -4.12
N PHE A 25 -1.36 8.47 -3.72
CA PHE A 25 -1.78 8.32 -2.32
C PHE A 25 -0.57 8.11 -1.39
N ILE A 26 0.32 7.18 -1.75
CA ILE A 26 1.57 6.90 -1.04
C ILE A 26 2.40 8.18 -0.91
N ASP A 27 2.64 8.89 -2.01
CA ASP A 27 3.46 10.12 -2.03
C ASP A 27 2.87 11.25 -1.16
N ARG A 28 1.54 11.36 -1.10
CA ARG A 28 0.87 12.31 -0.21
C ARG A 28 0.95 11.91 1.27
N PHE A 29 1.20 10.64 1.56
CA PHE A 29 1.37 10.12 2.92
C PHE A 29 2.84 9.97 3.33
N SER A 30 3.81 10.02 2.41
CA SER A 30 5.25 9.83 2.70
C SER A 30 5.82 10.71 3.82
N TYR A 31 5.20 11.85 4.12
CA TYR A 31 5.59 12.68 5.26
C TYR A 31 5.43 11.98 6.63
N ILE A 32 4.74 10.84 6.71
CA ILE A 32 4.59 10.06 7.94
C ILE A 32 5.51 8.84 8.03
N PHE A 33 6.29 8.48 7.01
CA PHE A 33 7.09 7.24 7.02
C PHE A 33 8.11 7.16 8.16
N HIS A 34 8.57 8.30 8.66
CA HIS A 34 9.49 8.37 9.80
C HIS A 34 8.74 8.61 11.13
N ARG A 35 7.41 8.49 11.13
CA ARG A 35 6.53 8.79 12.27
C ARG A 35 5.63 7.56 12.49
N PRO A 36 5.70 6.87 13.64
CA PRO A 36 4.88 5.68 13.90
C PRO A 36 3.41 6.06 14.21
N ARG A 37 2.73 6.72 13.28
CA ARG A 37 1.38 7.29 13.47
C ARG A 37 0.27 6.24 13.40
N PHE A 38 0.52 5.11 12.74
CA PHE A 38 -0.47 4.05 12.50
C PHE A 38 0.07 2.64 12.83
N PHE A 39 1.09 2.54 13.70
CA PHE A 39 1.69 1.25 14.07
C PHE A 39 0.73 0.33 14.85
N ASP A 40 -0.33 0.89 15.43
CA ASP A 40 -1.42 0.16 16.09
C ASP A 40 -2.45 -0.39 15.10
N LYS A 41 -2.43 0.04 13.83
CA LYS A 41 -3.43 -0.33 12.83
C LYS A 41 -3.01 -1.60 12.08
N ARG A 42 -3.99 -2.46 11.81
CA ARG A 42 -3.80 -3.65 10.96
C ARG A 42 -4.07 -3.31 9.50
N ALA A 43 -3.23 -3.82 8.60
CA ALA A 43 -3.39 -3.64 7.16
C ALA A 43 -3.56 -4.99 6.44
N LEU A 44 -4.49 -5.06 5.50
CA LEU A 44 -4.59 -6.11 4.50
C LEU A 44 -4.14 -5.54 3.15
N LEU A 45 -3.20 -6.22 2.51
CA LEU A 45 -2.69 -5.85 1.19
C LEU A 45 -3.33 -6.73 0.13
N LEU A 46 -3.91 -6.11 -0.89
CA LEU A 46 -4.64 -6.79 -1.96
C LEU A 46 -4.18 -6.26 -3.32
N THR A 47 -3.98 -7.16 -4.27
CA THR A 47 -3.75 -6.79 -5.67
C THR A 47 -4.55 -7.69 -6.60
N THR A 48 -4.91 -7.15 -7.75
CA THR A 48 -5.42 -7.93 -8.87
C THR A 48 -4.40 -7.90 -10.00
N THR A 49 -4.15 -9.05 -10.61
CA THR A 49 -3.21 -9.17 -11.73
C THR A 49 -3.88 -9.88 -12.90
N GLY A 50 -3.52 -9.49 -14.12
CA GLY A 50 -3.94 -10.19 -15.33
C GLY A 50 -3.04 -11.39 -15.64
N LEU A 51 -1.73 -11.25 -15.47
CA LEU A 51 -0.75 -12.30 -15.84
C LEU A 51 0.42 -12.40 -14.86
N VAL A 52 1.14 -11.29 -14.60
CA VAL A 52 2.35 -11.28 -13.77
C VAL A 52 2.49 -9.98 -12.97
N GLY A 53 3.33 -9.99 -11.95
CA GLY A 53 3.76 -8.81 -11.17
C GLY A 53 3.07 -8.66 -9.81
N GLU A 54 2.18 -9.58 -9.45
CA GLU A 54 1.43 -9.56 -8.19
C GLU A 54 2.34 -9.66 -6.96
N LYS A 55 3.36 -10.53 -7.01
CA LYS A 55 4.32 -10.70 -5.91
C LYS A 55 5.17 -9.46 -5.68
N ASP A 56 5.56 -8.79 -6.76
CA ASP A 56 6.40 -7.58 -6.69
C ASP A 56 5.59 -6.39 -6.18
N VAL A 57 4.36 -6.23 -6.66
CA VAL A 57 3.44 -5.20 -6.16
C VAL A 57 3.08 -5.42 -4.69
N LEU A 58 2.77 -6.66 -4.28
CA LEU A 58 2.49 -6.96 -2.88
C LEU A 58 3.70 -6.68 -1.99
N ARG A 59 4.91 -7.06 -2.42
CA ARG A 59 6.15 -6.79 -1.68
C ARG A 59 6.43 -5.29 -1.55
N TYR A 60 6.17 -4.53 -2.62
CA TYR A 60 6.28 -3.08 -2.58
C TYR A 60 5.30 -2.47 -1.57
N LEU A 61 4.02 -2.87 -1.60
CA LEU A 61 3.02 -2.41 -0.63
C LEU A 61 3.37 -2.81 0.81
N ASP A 62 3.90 -4.01 1.01
CA ASP A 62 4.34 -4.51 2.31
C ASP A 62 5.49 -3.68 2.87
N THR A 63 6.47 -3.35 2.02
CA THR A 63 7.55 -2.44 2.38
C THR A 63 7.00 -1.06 2.76
N VAL A 64 6.08 -0.50 1.98
CA VAL A 64 5.51 0.83 2.25
C VAL A 64 4.66 0.87 3.52
N ALA A 65 3.85 -0.17 3.76
CA ALA A 65 2.94 -0.23 4.90
C ALA A 65 3.63 -0.68 6.21
N GLY A 66 4.77 -1.37 6.11
CA GLY A 66 5.55 -1.84 7.25
C GLY A 66 6.64 -0.88 7.75
N ILE A 67 6.84 0.25 7.08
CA ILE A 67 7.77 1.32 7.49
C ILE A 67 7.21 2.15 8.66
#